data_AF-A0A936UC49-F1
#
_entry.id   AF-A0A936UC49-F1
#
_cell.length_a   1.000
_cell.length_b   1.000
_cell.length_c   1.000
_cell.angle_alpha   90.00
_cell.angle_beta   90.00
_cell.angle_gamma   90.00
#
_symmetry.space_group_name_H-M   'P 1'
#
loop_
_entity.id
_entity.type
_entity.pdbx_description
1 polymer ?
#
loop_
_entity_poly.entity_id
_entity_poly.type
_entity_poly.pdbx_seq_one_letter_code
_entity_poly.pdbx_strand_id
1 'polypeptide(L)'
;MTKLNRAALVGVAVLVTGAFGCATTKTVDEKIAAATAKTDQKIETVETQVEDLQTKQKATEAKVDAQGQEIAKLSQSAQEALKRAQEAGILAKGKVVFEQTFTEDRVKFRSGSAELNDDAKVALDEFAVKVKELARPVWMEIQGHTDSTGTDEINDALGEKRAESVRRYLARTHKLAIQRMTTISYGDTLPADTGKGNKARAANRRVVLVVLE
;
A
#
# COMPACT_ATOMS: atom_id res chain seq x y z
N MET A 1 41.60 -25.43 0.25
CA MET A 1 42.44 -24.75 1.27
C MET A 1 41.44 -24.08 2.21
N THR A 2 41.25 -24.41 3.48
CA THR A 2 42.17 -24.84 4.55
C THR A 2 41.33 -25.62 5.58
N LYS A 3 41.83 -26.79 6.03
CA LYS A 3 41.22 -27.59 7.10
C LYS A 3 41.48 -26.90 8.44
N LEU A 4 40.45 -26.65 9.25
CA LEU A 4 40.62 -26.17 10.62
C LEU A 4 40.73 -27.36 11.59
N ASN A 5 41.69 -27.22 12.49
CA ASN A 5 42.34 -28.27 13.27
C ASN A 5 41.46 -28.82 14.41
N ARG A 6 41.64 -30.13 14.63
CA ARG A 6 41.24 -30.88 15.82
C ARG A 6 42.11 -30.50 17.03
N ALA A 7 41.55 -30.77 18.21
CA ALA A 7 42.21 -30.99 19.51
C ALA A 7 42.65 -29.73 20.29
N ALA A 8 41.85 -29.37 21.29
CA ALA A 8 42.32 -28.72 22.51
C ALA A 8 41.88 -29.59 23.71
N LEU A 9 42.76 -30.50 24.11
CA LEU A 9 42.74 -31.19 25.39
C LEU A 9 43.11 -30.16 26.47
N VAL A 10 42.21 -29.90 27.42
CA VAL A 10 42.54 -29.23 28.68
C VAL A 10 42.35 -30.24 29.80
N GLY A 11 43.46 -30.79 30.27
CA GLY A 11 43.51 -31.61 31.46
C GLY A 11 43.37 -30.76 32.71
N VAL A 12 42.45 -31.11 33.58
CA VAL A 12 42.36 -30.59 34.95
C VAL A 12 42.55 -31.77 35.90
N ALA A 13 43.75 -31.86 36.47
CA ALA A 13 44.05 -32.77 37.57
C ALA A 13 43.68 -32.08 38.88
N VAL A 14 42.66 -32.59 39.58
CA VAL A 14 42.34 -32.21 40.95
C VAL A 14 42.57 -33.42 41.85
N LEU A 15 43.65 -33.36 42.63
CA LEU A 15 43.96 -34.26 43.73
C LEU A 15 43.21 -33.77 44.98
N VAL A 16 42.22 -34.53 45.44
CA VAL A 16 41.65 -34.38 46.80
C VAL A 16 41.58 -35.75 47.44
N THR A 17 42.42 -35.96 48.45
CA THR A 17 42.41 -37.10 49.37
C THR A 17 41.47 -36.83 50.54
N GLY A 18 40.61 -37.80 50.91
CA GLY A 18 40.02 -37.86 52.26
C GLY A 18 38.57 -38.34 52.36
N ALA A 19 38.42 -39.64 52.61
CA ALA A 19 37.32 -40.40 53.24
C ALA A 19 35.94 -39.73 53.49
N PHE A 20 34.87 -40.35 52.96
CA PHE A 20 33.69 -40.87 53.69
C PHE A 20 32.66 -41.42 52.68
N GLY A 21 32.25 -42.69 52.85
CA GLY A 21 31.00 -43.24 52.29
C GLY A 21 31.11 -43.97 50.94
N CYS A 22 31.18 -45.30 50.99
CA CYS A 22 30.84 -46.20 49.87
C CYS A 22 29.34 -46.13 49.56
N ALA A 23 28.86 -44.99 49.05
CA ALA A 23 27.63 -44.95 48.26
C ALA A 23 28.00 -45.37 46.83
N THR A 24 28.13 -46.68 46.65
CA THR A 24 28.05 -47.44 45.39
C THR A 24 28.29 -46.63 44.10
N THR A 25 29.53 -46.68 43.60
CA THR A 25 29.94 -46.18 42.26
C THR A 25 28.96 -46.60 41.17
N LYS A 26 28.45 -47.84 41.25
CA LYS A 26 27.39 -48.38 40.37
C LYS A 26 26.15 -47.48 40.23
N THR A 27 25.64 -46.89 41.31
CA THR A 27 24.45 -46.01 41.30
C THR A 27 24.75 -44.63 40.74
N VAL A 28 25.98 -44.15 40.89
CA VAL A 28 26.41 -42.86 40.32
C VAL A 28 26.63 -43.02 38.82
N ASP A 29 27.27 -44.11 38.39
CA ASP A 29 27.48 -44.44 36.98
C ASP A 29 26.16 -44.66 36.23
N GLU A 30 25.18 -45.32 36.84
CA GLU A 30 23.85 -45.53 36.26
C GLU A 30 23.06 -44.21 36.13
N LYS A 31 23.15 -43.32 37.13
CA LYS A 31 22.52 -41.99 37.06
C LYS A 31 23.20 -41.08 36.03
N ILE A 32 24.53 -41.16 35.91
CA ILE A 32 25.29 -40.46 34.86
C ILE A 32 24.86 -41.00 33.50
N ALA A 33 24.87 -42.31 33.28
CA ALA A 33 24.47 -42.92 32.02
C ALA A 33 23.01 -42.57 31.64
N ALA A 34 22.09 -42.58 32.59
CA ALA A 34 20.70 -42.17 32.37
C ALA A 34 20.56 -40.67 32.04
N ALA A 35 21.39 -39.81 32.68
CA ALA A 35 21.44 -38.39 32.37
C ALA A 35 22.06 -38.12 30.98
N THR A 36 23.10 -38.86 30.59
CA THR A 36 23.72 -38.77 29.27
C THR A 36 22.73 -39.21 28.19
N ALA A 37 22.06 -40.35 28.35
CA ALA A 37 21.06 -40.83 27.41
C ALA A 37 19.87 -39.87 27.23
N LYS A 38 19.39 -39.26 28.33
CA LYS A 38 18.33 -38.23 28.27
C LYS A 38 18.80 -36.93 27.62
N THR A 39 20.09 -36.65 27.67
CA THR A 39 20.71 -35.49 27.01
C THR A 39 20.89 -35.77 25.52
N ASP A 40 21.36 -36.95 25.14
CA ASP A 40 21.50 -37.40 23.76
C ASP A 40 20.14 -37.40 23.03
N GLN A 41 19.09 -37.90 23.69
CA GLN A 41 17.73 -37.89 23.16
C GLN A 41 17.18 -36.47 22.94
N LYS A 42 17.56 -35.52 23.81
CA LYS A 42 17.22 -34.10 23.64
C LYS A 42 18.03 -33.46 22.52
N ILE A 43 19.30 -33.82 22.36
CA ILE A 43 20.17 -33.34 21.27
C ILE A 43 19.58 -33.77 19.93
N GLU A 44 19.21 -35.03 19.77
CA GLU A 44 18.60 -35.56 18.55
C GLU A 44 17.25 -34.87 18.22
N THR A 45 16.45 -34.60 19.25
CA THR A 45 15.18 -33.86 19.10
C THR A 45 15.42 -32.41 18.67
N VAL A 46 16.43 -31.75 19.24
CA VAL A 46 16.79 -30.36 18.89
C VAL A 46 17.41 -30.29 17.49
N GLU A 47 18.24 -31.26 17.11
CA GLU A 47 18.80 -31.36 15.75
C GLU A 47 17.69 -31.48 14.70
N THR A 48 16.71 -32.36 14.93
CA THR A 48 15.55 -32.51 14.04
C THR A 48 14.75 -31.20 13.93
N GLN A 49 14.53 -30.50 15.05
CA GLN A 49 13.82 -29.21 15.04
C GLN A 49 14.61 -28.12 14.31
N VAL A 50 15.95 -28.11 14.42
CA VAL A 50 16.81 -27.14 13.72
C VAL A 50 16.76 -27.38 12.21
N GLU A 51 16.75 -28.64 11.74
CA GLU A 51 16.60 -28.96 10.32
C GLU A 51 15.22 -28.54 9.77
N ASP A 52 14.15 -28.78 10.52
CA ASP A 52 12.79 -28.36 10.18
C ASP A 52 12.64 -26.82 10.14
N LEU A 53 13.32 -26.11 11.05
CA LEU A 53 13.32 -24.66 11.07
C LEU A 53 14.16 -24.08 9.93
N GLN A 54 15.30 -24.69 9.61
CA GLN A 54 16.12 -24.27 8.47
C GLN A 54 15.40 -24.45 7.13
N THR A 55 14.65 -25.54 6.97
CA THR A 55 13.84 -25.77 5.76
C THR A 55 12.67 -24.78 5.66
N LYS A 56 11.98 -24.49 6.77
CA LYS A 56 10.93 -23.44 6.82
C LYS A 56 11.47 -22.03 6.59
N GLN A 57 12.66 -21.72 7.07
CA GLN A 57 13.31 -20.43 6.87
C GLN A 57 13.66 -20.24 5.38
N LYS A 58 14.27 -21.25 4.75
CA LYS A 58 14.53 -21.23 3.30
C LYS A 58 13.26 -21.09 2.45
N ALA A 59 12.18 -21.78 2.84
CA ALA A 59 10.89 -21.66 2.14
C ALA A 59 10.26 -20.27 2.32
N THR A 60 10.45 -19.64 3.47
CA THR A 60 9.97 -18.28 3.75
C THR A 60 10.78 -17.25 2.98
N GLU A 61 12.11 -17.36 2.96
CA GLU A 61 13.00 -16.50 2.16
C GLU A 61 12.63 -16.54 0.68
N ALA A 62 12.44 -17.73 0.11
CA ALA A 62 12.02 -17.88 -1.29
C ALA A 62 10.66 -17.21 -1.59
N LYS A 63 9.72 -17.22 -0.64
CA LYS A 63 8.43 -16.52 -0.79
C LYS A 63 8.58 -15.00 -0.68
N VAL A 64 9.43 -14.52 0.22
CA VAL A 64 9.73 -13.10 0.37
C VAL A 64 10.42 -12.55 -0.89
N ASP A 65 11.36 -13.30 -1.47
CA ASP A 65 12.03 -12.92 -2.72
C ASP A 65 11.04 -12.86 -3.89
N ALA A 66 10.15 -13.85 -4.02
CA ALA A 66 9.12 -13.86 -5.06
C ALA A 66 8.14 -12.68 -4.92
N GLN A 67 7.71 -12.38 -3.70
CA GLN A 67 6.86 -11.21 -3.43
C GLN A 67 7.60 -9.89 -3.69
N GLY A 68 8.90 -9.81 -3.36
CA GLY A 68 9.74 -8.66 -3.64
C GLY A 68 9.88 -8.39 -5.14
N GLN A 69 9.99 -9.43 -5.96
CA GLN A 69 10.03 -9.30 -7.42
C GLN A 69 8.69 -8.81 -8.01
N GLU A 70 7.56 -9.27 -7.50
CA GLU A 70 6.24 -8.80 -7.94
C GLU A 70 5.97 -7.36 -7.49
N ILE A 71 6.35 -6.98 -6.26
CA ILE A 71 6.30 -5.58 -5.80
C ILE A 71 7.21 -4.68 -6.66
N ALA A 72 8.40 -5.16 -7.03
CA ALA A 72 9.29 -4.43 -7.92
C ALA A 72 8.65 -4.21 -9.30
N LYS A 73 8.03 -5.24 -9.90
CA LYS A 73 7.31 -5.10 -11.18
C LYS A 73 6.09 -4.18 -11.08
N LEU A 74 5.27 -4.31 -10.02
CA LEU A 74 4.13 -3.42 -9.79
C LEU A 74 4.58 -1.98 -9.62
N SER A 75 5.61 -1.72 -8.81
CA SER A 75 6.15 -0.38 -8.60
C SER A 75 6.75 0.21 -9.88
N GLN A 76 7.42 -0.59 -10.70
CA GLN A 76 7.96 -0.17 -11.99
C GLN A 76 6.82 0.15 -12.98
N SER A 77 5.77 -0.66 -13.03
CA SER A 77 4.59 -0.41 -13.86
C SER A 77 3.83 0.86 -13.46
N ALA A 78 3.71 1.11 -12.15
CA ALA A 78 3.09 2.31 -11.60
C ALA A 78 3.96 3.56 -11.86
N GLN A 79 5.28 3.46 -11.74
CA GLN A 79 6.22 4.52 -12.07
C GLN A 79 6.24 4.83 -13.57
N GLU A 80 6.12 3.83 -14.43
CA GLU A 80 5.99 4.04 -15.87
C GLU A 80 4.64 4.64 -16.25
N ALA A 81 3.54 4.21 -15.62
CA ALA A 81 2.24 4.82 -15.82
C ALA A 81 2.23 6.28 -15.36
N LEU A 82 2.86 6.58 -14.22
CA LEU A 82 3.06 7.93 -13.71
C LEU A 82 3.93 8.76 -14.66
N LYS A 83 5.03 8.21 -15.17
CA LYS A 83 5.91 8.88 -16.13
C LYS A 83 5.19 9.17 -17.44
N ARG A 84 4.43 8.20 -17.98
CA ARG A 84 3.58 8.39 -19.17
C ARG A 84 2.51 9.44 -18.92
N ALA A 85 1.89 9.46 -17.73
CA ALA A 85 0.92 10.48 -17.34
C ALA A 85 1.57 11.87 -17.16
N GLN A 86 2.79 11.94 -16.63
CA GLN A 86 3.54 13.20 -16.48
C GLN A 86 4.04 13.74 -17.83
N GLU A 87 4.52 12.87 -18.71
CA GLU A 87 4.89 13.21 -20.09
C GLU A 87 3.65 13.67 -20.89
N ALA A 88 2.50 13.02 -20.69
CA ALA A 88 1.22 13.49 -21.20
C ALA A 88 0.79 14.83 -20.56
N GLY A 89 1.08 15.03 -19.27
CA GLY A 89 0.83 16.27 -18.53
C GLY A 89 1.67 17.47 -19.01
N ILE A 90 2.86 17.24 -19.57
CA ILE A 90 3.68 18.28 -20.20
C ILE A 90 3.09 18.70 -21.56
N LEU A 91 2.44 17.79 -22.28
CA LEU A 91 1.67 18.11 -23.49
C LEU A 91 0.31 18.77 -23.16
N ALA A 92 -0.28 18.49 -22.00
CA ALA A 92 -1.53 19.09 -21.56
C ALA A 92 -1.36 20.53 -21.05
N LYS A 93 -0.22 20.89 -20.42
CA LYS A 93 0.01 22.27 -19.94
C LYS A 93 -0.07 23.34 -21.04
N GLY A 94 0.14 22.99 -22.32
CA GLY A 94 -0.08 23.87 -23.47
C GLY A 94 -1.50 23.84 -24.05
N LYS A 95 -2.39 23.00 -23.52
CA LYS A 95 -3.77 22.76 -24.00
C LYS A 95 -4.86 23.01 -22.95
N VAL A 96 -4.53 23.27 -21.69
CA VAL A 96 -5.54 23.59 -20.67
C VAL A 96 -6.12 24.97 -20.96
N VAL A 97 -7.43 25.02 -21.24
CA VAL A 97 -8.18 26.27 -21.42
C VAL A 97 -8.47 26.90 -20.06
N PHE A 98 -9.05 26.12 -19.15
CA PHE A 98 -9.26 26.51 -17.75
C PHE A 98 -9.54 25.29 -16.87
N GLU A 99 -9.45 25.49 -15.56
CA GLU A 99 -9.77 24.49 -14.54
C GLU A 99 -10.80 25.06 -13.56
N GLN A 100 -11.71 24.22 -13.07
CA GLN A 100 -12.60 24.56 -11.97
C GLN A 100 -12.66 23.44 -10.93
N THR A 101 -12.40 23.79 -9.67
CA THR A 101 -12.49 22.88 -8.52
C THR A 101 -13.81 23.03 -7.78
N PHE A 102 -14.46 21.90 -7.54
CA PHE A 102 -15.69 21.78 -6.76
C PHE A 102 -15.38 21.02 -5.46
N THR A 103 -15.09 21.75 -4.39
CA THR A 103 -14.86 21.20 -3.05
C THR A 103 -16.18 21.00 -2.31
N GLU A 104 -16.18 20.18 -1.26
CA GLU A 104 -17.36 19.96 -0.42
C GLU A 104 -17.99 21.25 0.15
N ASP A 105 -17.17 22.25 0.49
CA ASP A 105 -17.65 23.54 0.98
C ASP A 105 -18.46 24.31 -0.08
N ARG A 106 -18.23 24.04 -1.37
CA ARG A 106 -18.92 24.67 -2.52
C ARG A 106 -19.95 23.76 -3.17
N VAL A 107 -19.75 22.44 -3.10
CA VAL A 107 -20.49 21.37 -3.80
C VAL A 107 -20.49 20.17 -2.86
N LYS A 108 -21.49 20.11 -1.96
CA LYS A 108 -21.53 19.14 -0.85
C LYS A 108 -21.77 17.72 -1.34
N PHE A 109 -20.70 17.02 -1.73
CA PHE A 109 -20.72 15.57 -1.68
C PHE A 109 -20.65 15.16 -0.21
N ARG A 110 -21.73 14.54 0.30
CA ARG A 110 -21.69 13.94 1.65
C ARG A 110 -20.54 12.93 1.73
N SER A 111 -20.00 12.74 2.94
CA SER A 111 -19.04 11.65 3.20
C SER A 111 -19.59 10.33 2.68
N GLY A 112 -18.77 9.59 1.92
CA GLY A 112 -19.15 8.32 1.29
C GLY A 112 -20.17 8.41 0.15
N SER A 113 -20.58 9.60 -0.30
CA SER A 113 -21.56 9.78 -1.37
C SER A 113 -20.96 10.36 -2.65
N ALA A 114 -21.58 9.99 -3.77
CA ALA A 114 -21.35 10.51 -5.12
C ALA A 114 -22.57 11.24 -5.69
N GLU A 115 -23.56 11.55 -4.85
CA GLU A 115 -24.77 12.28 -5.24
C GLU A 115 -24.51 13.78 -5.34
N LEU A 116 -25.04 14.41 -6.38
CA LEU A 116 -25.00 15.86 -6.59
C LEU A 116 -26.20 16.51 -5.88
N ASN A 117 -25.93 17.37 -4.90
CA ASN A 117 -26.95 18.22 -4.30
C ASN A 117 -27.31 19.39 -5.23
N ASP A 118 -28.29 20.21 -4.86
CA ASP A 118 -28.76 21.28 -5.73
C ASP A 118 -27.73 22.41 -5.90
N ASP A 119 -26.95 22.73 -4.86
CA ASP A 119 -25.84 23.69 -4.98
C ASP A 119 -24.77 23.21 -5.98
N ALA A 120 -24.46 21.91 -5.97
CA ALA A 120 -23.54 21.29 -6.93
C ALA A 120 -24.06 21.41 -8.36
N LYS A 121 -25.36 21.18 -8.55
CA LYS A 121 -26.01 21.30 -9.85
C LYS A 121 -25.92 22.74 -10.37
N VAL A 122 -26.24 23.73 -9.54
CA VAL A 122 -26.11 25.16 -9.90
C VAL A 122 -24.67 25.51 -10.30
N ALA A 123 -23.67 25.07 -9.54
CA ALA A 123 -22.27 25.31 -9.87
C ALA A 123 -21.84 24.63 -11.18
N LEU A 124 -22.37 23.44 -11.46
CA LEU A 124 -22.15 22.73 -12.72
C LEU A 124 -22.89 23.37 -13.90
N ASP A 125 -24.05 24.00 -13.65
CA ASP A 125 -24.78 24.77 -14.65
C ASP A 125 -23.96 25.98 -15.11
N GLU A 126 -23.40 26.74 -14.17
CA GLU A 126 -22.51 27.87 -14.47
C GLU A 126 -21.25 27.43 -15.23
N PHE A 127 -20.65 26.30 -14.82
CA PHE A 127 -19.51 25.72 -15.53
C PHE A 127 -19.88 25.36 -16.97
N ALA A 128 -21.04 24.74 -17.19
CA ALA A 128 -21.49 24.35 -18.53
C ALA A 128 -21.76 25.56 -19.43
N VAL A 129 -22.23 26.68 -18.89
CA VAL A 129 -22.35 27.95 -19.62
C VAL A 129 -20.98 28.42 -20.12
N LYS A 130 -19.98 28.48 -19.23
CA LYS A 130 -18.61 28.89 -19.61
C LYS A 130 -18.01 28.01 -20.71
N VAL A 131 -18.23 26.69 -20.62
CA VAL A 131 -17.76 25.75 -21.66
C VAL A 131 -18.43 26.03 -23.01
N LYS A 132 -19.72 26.36 -23.03
CA LYS A 132 -20.46 26.68 -24.27
C LYS A 132 -20.04 28.02 -24.86
N GLU A 133 -19.71 29.01 -24.03
CA GLU A 133 -19.23 30.34 -24.45
C GLU A 133 -17.90 30.28 -25.20
N LEU A 134 -17.09 29.23 -25.00
CA LEU A 134 -15.86 29.02 -25.80
C LEU A 134 -16.14 28.87 -27.31
N ALA A 135 -17.40 28.59 -27.70
CA ALA A 135 -17.86 28.49 -29.09
C ALA A 135 -17.03 27.54 -29.97
N ARG A 136 -16.33 26.58 -29.36
CA ARG A 136 -15.45 25.63 -30.03
C ARG A 136 -15.47 24.28 -29.33
N PRO A 137 -15.15 23.20 -30.05
CA PRO A 137 -15.11 21.91 -29.41
C PRO A 137 -13.93 21.83 -28.41
N VAL A 138 -14.20 21.70 -27.11
CA VAL A 138 -13.21 21.34 -26.06
C VAL A 138 -13.36 19.93 -25.45
N TRP A 139 -12.24 19.35 -25.01
CA TRP A 139 -12.20 18.12 -24.21
C TRP A 139 -12.26 18.45 -22.71
N MET A 140 -12.69 17.49 -21.90
CA MET A 140 -12.77 17.64 -20.45
C MET A 140 -12.23 16.41 -19.74
N GLU A 141 -11.40 16.65 -18.74
CA GLU A 141 -11.01 15.67 -17.75
C GLU A 141 -11.71 15.99 -16.43
N ILE A 142 -12.38 14.99 -15.86
CA ILE A 142 -13.14 15.10 -14.62
C ILE A 142 -12.46 14.22 -13.59
N GLN A 143 -11.82 14.85 -12.61
CA GLN A 143 -10.96 14.20 -11.63
C GLN A 143 -11.67 14.10 -10.29
N GLY A 144 -11.90 12.87 -9.81
CA GLY A 144 -12.53 12.60 -8.51
C GLY A 144 -11.50 12.36 -7.42
N HIS A 145 -11.62 13.13 -6.32
CA HIS A 145 -10.77 12.98 -5.13
C HIS A 145 -11.61 12.68 -3.88
N THR A 146 -10.98 11.98 -2.95
CA THR A 146 -11.52 11.65 -1.63
C THR A 146 -10.61 12.20 -0.53
N ASP A 147 -11.06 12.05 0.72
CA ASP A 147 -10.16 12.22 1.85
C ASP A 147 -9.48 10.88 2.21
N SER A 148 -8.53 10.93 3.14
CA SER A 148 -7.71 9.78 3.53
C SER A 148 -8.41 8.80 4.49
N THR A 149 -9.75 8.78 4.53
CA THR A 149 -10.52 7.89 5.40
C THR A 149 -11.01 6.69 4.62
N GLY A 150 -10.51 5.49 4.95
CA GLY A 150 -10.88 4.25 4.26
C GLY A 150 -9.65 3.54 3.71
N THR A 151 -9.87 2.58 2.82
CA THR A 151 -8.79 1.96 2.03
C THR A 151 -8.69 2.65 0.67
N ASP A 152 -7.52 2.57 0.05
CA ASP A 152 -7.24 3.13 -1.26
C ASP A 152 -8.25 2.64 -2.31
N GLU A 153 -8.62 1.35 -2.30
CA GLU A 153 -9.58 0.80 -3.24
C GLU A 153 -10.99 1.38 -3.08
N ILE A 154 -11.40 1.67 -1.85
CA ILE A 154 -12.69 2.32 -1.57
C ILE A 154 -12.66 3.77 -2.04
N ASN A 155 -11.54 4.45 -1.80
CA ASN A 155 -11.32 5.83 -2.18
C ASN A 155 -11.30 6.01 -3.70
N ASP A 156 -10.59 5.13 -4.42
CA ASP A 156 -10.57 5.10 -5.88
C ASP A 156 -11.96 4.84 -6.46
N ALA A 157 -12.69 3.85 -5.93
CA ALA A 157 -14.05 3.56 -6.38
C ALA A 157 -15.02 4.73 -6.09
N LEU A 158 -14.85 5.44 -4.98
CA LEU A 158 -15.68 6.58 -4.62
C LEU A 158 -15.36 7.81 -5.49
N GLY A 159 -14.07 8.08 -5.73
CA GLY A 159 -13.64 9.16 -6.61
C GLY A 159 -14.15 8.94 -8.04
N GLU A 160 -14.07 7.72 -8.56
CA GLU A 160 -14.60 7.38 -9.89
C GLU A 160 -16.11 7.63 -9.96
N LYS A 161 -16.87 7.18 -8.95
CA LYS A 161 -18.33 7.42 -8.88
C LYS A 161 -18.66 8.91 -8.88
N ARG A 162 -17.89 9.74 -8.17
CA ARG A 162 -18.08 11.20 -8.12
C ARG A 162 -17.83 11.84 -9.48
N ALA A 163 -16.71 11.49 -10.12
CA ALA A 163 -16.38 11.98 -11.45
C ALA A 163 -17.46 11.59 -12.48
N GLU A 164 -17.92 10.33 -12.45
CA GLU A 164 -18.97 9.84 -13.35
C GLU A 164 -20.34 10.49 -13.09
N SER A 165 -20.68 10.79 -11.84
CA SER A 165 -21.89 11.57 -11.52
C SER A 165 -21.87 12.95 -12.17
N VAL A 166 -20.75 13.66 -12.11
CA VAL A 166 -20.57 14.96 -12.78
C VAL A 166 -20.65 14.81 -14.29
N ARG A 167 -19.94 13.84 -14.88
CA ARG A 167 -19.97 13.53 -16.31
C ARG A 167 -21.39 13.30 -16.82
N ARG A 168 -22.15 12.45 -16.13
CA ARG A 168 -23.54 12.16 -16.49
C ARG A 168 -24.44 13.37 -16.36
N TYR A 169 -24.26 14.19 -15.32
CA TYR A 169 -25.03 15.41 -15.15
C TYR A 169 -24.81 16.40 -16.30
N LEU A 170 -23.55 16.69 -16.63
CA LEU A 170 -23.19 17.57 -17.75
C LEU A 170 -23.69 17.04 -19.10
N ALA A 171 -23.58 15.73 -19.34
CA ALA A 171 -24.09 15.10 -20.56
C ALA A 171 -25.62 15.19 -20.67
N ARG A 172 -26.34 14.85 -19.59
CA ARG A 172 -27.81 14.74 -19.60
C ARG A 172 -28.48 16.11 -19.59
N THR A 173 -28.03 17.00 -18.73
CA THR A 173 -28.64 18.32 -18.52
C THR A 173 -28.19 19.32 -19.58
N HIS A 174 -26.88 19.38 -19.85
CA HIS A 174 -26.30 20.41 -20.72
C HIS A 174 -25.99 19.97 -22.14
N LYS A 175 -26.16 18.68 -22.45
CA LYS A 175 -25.85 18.07 -23.76
C LYS A 175 -24.37 18.20 -24.15
N LEU A 176 -23.48 18.25 -23.16
CA LEU A 176 -22.05 18.14 -23.42
C LEU A 176 -21.72 16.72 -23.89
N ALA A 177 -20.96 16.63 -24.96
CA ALA A 177 -20.64 15.37 -25.63
C ALA A 177 -19.88 14.41 -24.71
N ILE A 178 -20.49 13.26 -24.38
CA ILE A 178 -19.95 12.31 -23.40
C ILE A 178 -18.60 11.70 -23.82
N GLN A 179 -18.39 11.57 -25.14
CA GLN A 179 -17.15 11.09 -25.74
C GLN A 179 -15.99 12.08 -25.60
N ARG A 180 -16.27 13.31 -25.17
CA ARG A 180 -15.28 14.38 -24.96
C ARG A 180 -15.00 14.61 -23.48
N MET A 181 -15.59 13.79 -22.61
CA MET A 181 -15.42 13.81 -21.16
C MET A 181 -14.79 12.50 -20.71
N THR A 182 -13.61 12.60 -20.10
CA THR A 182 -12.91 11.48 -19.45
C THR A 182 -13.03 11.62 -17.94
N THR A 183 -13.30 10.52 -17.24
CA THR A 183 -13.27 10.45 -15.78
C THR A 183 -11.96 9.82 -15.33
N ILE A 184 -11.38 10.36 -14.25
CA ILE A 184 -10.21 9.81 -13.58
C ILE A 184 -10.48 9.87 -12.07
N SER A 185 -10.16 8.81 -11.35
CA SER A 185 -10.06 8.85 -9.91
C SER A 185 -8.62 8.92 -9.45
N TYR A 186 -8.35 9.81 -8.50
CA TYR A 186 -7.08 9.87 -7.79
C TYR A 186 -7.19 9.39 -6.33
N GLY A 187 -8.37 8.91 -5.92
CA GLY A 187 -8.64 8.58 -4.52
C GLY A 187 -8.17 9.71 -3.57
N ASP A 188 -7.37 9.33 -2.58
CA ASP A 188 -6.72 10.22 -1.62
C ASP A 188 -5.24 10.50 -1.93
N THR A 189 -4.72 9.98 -3.05
CA THR A 189 -3.29 10.04 -3.41
C THR A 189 -2.81 11.45 -3.76
N LEU A 190 -3.72 12.35 -4.17
CA LEU A 190 -3.43 13.75 -4.49
C LEU A 190 -4.23 14.71 -3.57
N PRO A 191 -3.83 14.85 -2.29
CA PRO A 191 -4.50 15.74 -1.35
C PRO A 191 -4.27 17.22 -1.71
N ALA A 192 -5.32 18.03 -1.62
CA ALA A 192 -5.23 19.48 -1.70
C ALA A 192 -4.74 20.10 -0.37
N ASP A 193 -5.06 19.45 0.75
CA ASP A 193 -4.62 19.82 2.09
C ASP A 193 -4.11 18.57 2.83
N THR A 194 -2.83 18.58 3.20
CA THR A 194 -2.18 17.48 3.96
C THR A 194 -2.42 17.59 5.47
N GLY A 195 -3.17 18.61 5.91
CA GLY A 195 -3.54 18.82 7.29
C GLY A 195 -4.43 17.70 7.85
N LYS A 196 -4.68 17.77 9.16
CA LYS A 196 -5.54 16.82 9.87
C LYS A 196 -6.88 17.48 10.23
N GLY A 197 -7.95 16.70 10.24
CA GLY A 197 -9.26 17.12 10.73
C GLY A 197 -10.26 17.49 9.63
N ASN A 198 -11.43 17.98 10.04
CA ASN A 198 -12.57 18.16 9.14
C ASN A 198 -12.30 19.13 7.99
N LYS A 199 -11.55 20.20 8.24
CA LYS A 199 -11.22 21.21 7.23
C LYS A 199 -10.38 20.62 6.09
N ALA A 200 -9.29 19.93 6.42
CA ALA A 200 -8.43 19.29 5.42
C ALA A 200 -9.19 18.21 4.64
N ARG A 201 -9.99 17.40 5.35
CA ARG A 201 -10.84 16.40 4.70
C ARG A 201 -11.86 17.03 3.74
N ALA A 202 -12.48 18.16 4.11
CA ALA A 202 -13.43 18.85 3.24
C ALA A 202 -12.78 19.45 1.99
N ALA A 203 -11.55 19.96 2.12
CA ALA A 203 -10.75 20.41 0.98
C ALA A 203 -10.37 19.25 0.04
N ASN A 204 -10.08 18.07 0.59
CA ASN A 204 -9.69 16.89 -0.19
C ASN A 204 -10.86 16.22 -0.89
N ARG A 205 -12.06 16.23 -0.29
CA ARG A 205 -13.31 15.78 -0.94
C ARG A 205 -13.74 16.78 -2.02
N ARG A 206 -13.18 16.61 -3.22
CA ARG A 206 -13.39 17.52 -4.35
C ARG A 206 -13.50 16.79 -5.67
N VAL A 207 -14.08 17.47 -6.66
CA VAL A 207 -13.98 17.11 -8.06
C VAL A 207 -13.34 18.27 -8.81
N VAL A 208 -12.35 17.98 -9.65
CA VAL A 208 -11.67 18.98 -10.49
C VAL A 208 -12.07 18.76 -11.94
N LEU A 209 -12.51 19.81 -12.62
CA LEU A 209 -12.82 19.77 -14.05
C LEU A 209 -11.75 20.56 -14.78
N VAL A 210 -11.00 19.87 -15.63
CA VAL A 210 -9.96 20.47 -16.48
C VAL A 210 -10.49 20.50 -17.90
N VAL A 211 -10.59 21.69 -18.47
CA VAL A 211 -11.01 21.90 -19.87
C VAL A 211 -9.77 21.98 -20.73
N LEU A 212 -9.74 21.19 -21.79
CA LEU A 212 -8.62 21.01 -22.70
C LEU A 212 -9.02 21.39 -24.13
N GLU A 213 -8.08 21.94 -24.88
CA GLU A 213 -8.21 22.24 -26.31
C GLU A 213 -8.23 20.99 -27.20
#